data_AF-A0A2N6EL52-F1
#
_entry.id   AF-A0A2N6EL52-F1
#
_cell.length_a   1.000
_cell.length_b   1.000
_cell.length_c   1.000
_cell.angle_alpha   90.00
_cell.angle_beta   90.00
_cell.angle_gamma   90.00
#
_symmetry.space_group_name_H-M   'P 1'
#
loop_
_entity.id
_entity.type
_entity.pdbx_description
1 polymer ?
#
loop_
_entity_poly.entity_id
_entity_poly.type
_entity_poly.pdbx_seq_one_letter_code
_entity_poly.pdbx_strand_id
1 'polypeptide(L)'
;VLVRVQPVHPAHAAVREFYRDFRSRLFSIIEVVPPDAPQSIEAVIDKGRKAGAKTISDQKPPSKAATSPTKPTRYVYADQDGALQFADSLEQVPAAYRASAEPLED
;
A
#
# COMPACT_ATOMS: atom_id res chain seq x y z
N VAL A 1 25.72 34.07 0.41
CA VAL A 1 26.74 33.19 -0.20
C VAL A 1 26.06 32.32 -1.23
N LEU A 2 26.39 32.47 -2.51
CA LEU A 2 25.89 31.59 -3.56
C LEU A 2 26.92 30.47 -3.78
N VAL A 3 26.53 29.24 -3.48
CA VAL A 3 27.37 28.06 -3.72
C VAL A 3 27.19 27.66 -5.19
N ARG A 4 28.23 27.86 -6.01
CA ARG A 4 28.26 27.30 -7.38
C ARG A 4 28.66 25.84 -7.29
N VAL A 5 27.74 24.96 -7.62
CA VAL A 5 27.98 23.52 -7.73
C VAL A 5 28.33 23.19 -9.19
N GLN A 6 29.33 22.36 -9.43
CA GLN A 6 29.70 21.95 -10.79
C GLN A 6 28.53 21.19 -11.44
N PRO A 7 28.16 21.53 -12.69
CA PRO A 7 26.87 21.12 -13.28
C PRO A 7 26.76 19.63 -13.64
N VAL A 8 27.80 18.82 -13.45
CA VAL A 8 27.88 17.46 -14.02
C VAL A 8 28.41 16.46 -13.01
N HIS A 9 27.64 16.24 -11.94
CA HIS A 9 27.81 15.07 -11.08
C HIS A 9 26.63 14.12 -11.36
N PRO A 10 26.85 12.81 -11.56
CA PRO A 10 25.78 11.86 -11.93
C PRO A 10 24.61 11.85 -10.92
N ALA A 11 24.89 12.16 -9.64
CA ALA A 11 23.87 12.35 -8.62
C ALA A 11 22.86 13.48 -8.96
N HIS A 12 23.27 14.54 -9.66
CA HIS A 12 22.36 15.61 -10.06
C HIS A 12 21.35 15.17 -11.12
N ALA A 13 21.74 14.26 -12.01
CA ALA A 13 20.81 13.72 -13.01
C ALA A 13 19.69 12.92 -12.35
N ALA A 14 20.05 12.03 -11.41
CA ALA A 14 19.07 11.25 -10.64
C ALA A 14 18.13 12.14 -9.82
N VAL A 15 18.67 13.13 -9.10
CA VAL A 15 17.87 14.07 -8.29
C VAL A 15 16.98 14.95 -9.16
N ARG A 16 17.48 15.43 -10.30
CA ARG A 16 16.71 16.24 -11.24
C ARG A 16 15.56 15.45 -11.84
N GLU A 17 15.81 14.20 -12.24
CA GLU A 17 14.77 13.35 -12.83
C GLU A 17 13.71 13.01 -11.79
N PHE A 18 14.13 12.61 -10.58
CA PHE A 18 13.22 12.39 -9.45
C PHE A 18 12.37 13.63 -9.15
N TYR A 19 12.99 14.82 -9.04
CA TYR A 19 12.27 16.05 -8.72
C TYR A 19 11.25 16.44 -9.81
N ARG A 20 11.59 16.22 -11.08
CA ARG A 20 10.68 16.49 -12.20
C ARG A 20 9.48 15.54 -12.18
N ASP A 21 9.72 14.24 -12.02
CA ASP A 21 8.67 13.22 -11.94
C ASP A 21 7.75 13.42 -10.73
N PHE A 22 8.33 13.66 -9.55
CA PHE A 22 7.57 13.99 -8.34
C PHE A 22 6.67 15.23 -8.56
N ARG A 23 7.23 16.30 -9.12
CA ARG A 23 6.49 17.55 -9.32
C ARG A 23 5.38 17.40 -10.35
N SER A 24 5.58 16.66 -11.44
CA SER A 24 4.50 16.38 -12.41
C SER A 24 3.37 15.56 -11.81
N ARG A 25 3.69 14.57 -10.97
CA ARG A 25 2.67 13.78 -10.24
C ARG A 25 1.90 14.64 -9.25
N LEU A 26 2.58 15.53 -8.53
CA LEU A 26 1.95 16.44 -7.58
C LEU A 26 0.91 17.33 -8.24
N PHE A 27 1.24 17.95 -9.38
CA PHE A 27 0.26 18.77 -10.11
C PHE A 27 -0.86 17.94 -10.74
N SER A 28 -0.56 16.74 -11.23
CA SER A 28 -1.59 15.82 -11.71
C SER A 28 -2.58 15.46 -10.59
N ILE A 29 -2.11 15.28 -9.36
CA ILE A 29 -2.98 15.03 -8.21
C ILE A 29 -3.81 16.28 -7.90
N ILE A 30 -3.18 17.46 -7.82
CA ILE A 30 -3.84 18.73 -7.48
C ILE A 30 -4.90 19.15 -8.52
N GLU A 31 -4.61 19.03 -9.81
CA GLU A 31 -5.53 19.39 -10.90
C GLU A 31 -6.68 18.38 -11.05
N VAL A 32 -6.45 17.13 -10.66
CA VAL A 32 -7.46 16.05 -10.71
C VAL A 32 -8.26 15.95 -9.41
N VAL A 33 -7.96 16.75 -8.37
CA VAL A 33 -8.80 16.83 -7.17
C VAL A 33 -10.14 17.47 -7.56
N PRO A 34 -11.25 16.69 -7.66
CA PRO A 34 -12.56 17.30 -7.87
C PRO A 34 -12.89 18.20 -6.68
N PRO A 35 -13.74 19.24 -6.86
CA PRO A 35 -14.11 20.15 -5.76
C PRO A 35 -14.77 19.44 -4.56
N ASP A 36 -15.21 18.19 -4.75
CA ASP A 36 -15.83 17.33 -3.74
C ASP A 36 -14.88 16.26 -3.18
N ALA A 37 -13.57 16.42 -3.40
CA ALA A 37 -12.57 15.52 -2.85
C ALA A 37 -12.47 15.69 -1.33
N PRO A 38 -12.27 14.58 -0.58
CA PRO A 38 -12.06 14.64 0.85
C PRO A 38 -10.83 15.51 1.16
N GLN A 39 -11.06 16.64 1.81
CA GLN A 39 -10.01 17.61 2.19
C GLN A 39 -9.15 17.13 3.36
N SER A 40 -9.50 15.99 3.97
CA SER A 40 -8.81 15.43 5.12
C SER A 40 -8.57 13.92 4.98
N ILE A 41 -7.54 13.43 5.67
CA ILE A 41 -7.15 12.02 5.69
C ILE A 41 -8.29 11.17 6.28
N GLU A 42 -8.97 11.68 7.29
CA GLU A 42 -10.10 11.02 7.96
C GLU A 42 -11.25 10.76 6.97
N ALA A 43 -11.56 11.75 6.12
CA ALA A 43 -12.62 11.62 5.11
C ALA A 43 -12.27 10.57 4.02
N VAL A 44 -10.98 10.40 3.69
CA VAL A 44 -10.52 9.30 2.81
C VAL A 44 -10.68 7.94 3.50
N ILE A 45 -10.28 7.83 4.76
CA ILE A 45 -10.40 6.59 5.54
C ILE A 45 -11.87 6.15 5.64
N ASP A 46 -12.77 7.08 5.96
CA ASP A 46 -14.20 6.79 6.07
C ASP A 46 -14.82 6.43 4.72
N LYS A 47 -14.38 7.05 3.63
CA LYS A 47 -14.79 6.66 2.27
C LYS A 47 -14.33 5.24 1.93
N GLY A 48 -13.10 4.88 2.29
CA GLY A 48 -12.57 3.53 2.13
C GLY A 48 -13.38 2.48 2.92
N ARG A 49 -13.72 2.78 4.18
CA ARG A 49 -14.58 1.93 5.02
C ARG A 49 -15.97 1.73 4.42
N LYS A 50 -16.56 2.79 3.86
CA LYS A 50 -17.89 2.72 3.21
C LYS A 50 -17.85 1.99 1.87
N ALA A 51 -16.76 2.08 1.11
CA ALA A 51 -16.58 1.40 -0.16
C ALA A 51 -16.32 -0.10 -0.01
N GLY A 52 -15.59 -0.53 1.03
CA GLY A 52 -15.30 -1.93 1.34
C GLY A 52 -16.51 -2.78 1.78
N ALA A 53 -17.65 -2.17 2.07
CA ALA A 53 -18.87 -2.87 2.49
C ALA A 53 -19.62 -3.57 1.34
N LYS A 54 -19.21 -3.42 0.07
CA LYS A 54 -19.97 -3.89 -1.10
C LYS A 54 -19.37 -5.07 -1.88
N THR A 55 -18.23 -5.65 -1.48
CA THR A 55 -17.58 -6.73 -2.27
C THR A 55 -17.03 -7.92 -1.48
N ILE A 56 -17.38 -8.10 -0.21
CA ILE A 56 -17.05 -9.35 0.52
C ILE A 56 -18.23 -10.33 0.46
N SER A 57 -18.57 -10.78 -0.74
CA SER A 57 -19.46 -11.92 -0.95
C SER A 57 -19.09 -12.61 -2.25
N ASP A 58 -17.87 -13.15 -2.32
CA ASP A 58 -17.54 -14.26 -3.23
C ASP A 58 -16.12 -14.82 -2.96
N GLN A 59 -15.78 -15.03 -1.68
CA GLN A 59 -14.71 -15.97 -1.35
C GLN A 59 -15.35 -17.27 -0.87
N LYS A 60 -15.68 -18.10 -1.86
CA LYS A 60 -15.99 -19.52 -1.69
C LYS A 60 -14.87 -20.17 -0.86
N PRO A 61 -15.16 -20.71 0.33
CA PRO A 61 -14.12 -21.37 1.13
C PRO A 61 -13.67 -22.66 0.44
N PRO A 62 -12.36 -22.88 0.19
CA PRO A 62 -11.88 -24.22 -0.05
C PRO A 62 -12.00 -25.02 1.26
N SER A 63 -12.78 -26.09 1.14
CA SER A 63 -13.07 -27.08 2.18
C SER A 63 -11.81 -27.73 2.75
N LYS A 64 -11.72 -27.71 4.09
CA LYS A 64 -11.10 -28.67 5.02
C LYS A 64 -9.82 -29.42 4.59
N ALA A 65 -8.75 -29.18 5.36
CA ALA A 65 -8.01 -30.25 6.04
C ALA A 65 -7.33 -29.76 7.33
N ALA A 66 -7.83 -30.29 8.46
CA ALA A 66 -7.16 -30.68 9.71
C ALA A 66 -6.19 -29.75 10.51
N THR A 67 -6.67 -29.41 11.72
CA THR A 67 -5.97 -29.37 13.04
C THR A 67 -4.83 -28.38 13.31
N SER A 68 -5.13 -27.31 14.06
CA SER A 68 -4.54 -27.03 15.39
C SER A 68 -5.34 -25.93 16.13
N PRO A 69 -5.54 -26.00 17.47
CA PRO A 69 -6.16 -24.95 18.25
C PRO A 69 -5.07 -23.99 18.72
N THR A 70 -4.59 -23.14 17.82
CA THR A 70 -3.73 -22.01 18.18
C THR A 70 -4.50 -20.78 17.73
N LYS A 71 -4.62 -19.77 18.61
CA LYS A 71 -5.27 -18.49 18.27
C LYS A 71 -4.88 -18.10 16.84
N PRO A 72 -5.82 -17.74 15.96
CA PRO A 72 -5.48 -17.36 14.60
C PRO A 72 -4.68 -16.05 14.68
N THR A 73 -3.36 -16.16 14.68
CA THR A 73 -2.48 -15.01 14.45
C THR A 73 -2.68 -14.64 12.99
N ARG A 74 -3.49 -13.62 12.74
CA ARG A 74 -3.69 -13.09 11.40
C ARG A 74 -2.39 -12.42 10.96
N TYR A 75 -2.01 -12.58 9.70
CA TYR A 75 -0.81 -11.99 9.12
C TYR A 75 -1.19 -10.92 8.10
N VAL A 76 -0.36 -9.90 7.98
CA VAL A 76 -0.44 -8.85 6.96
C VAL A 76 0.82 -8.84 6.11
N TYR A 77 0.69 -8.71 4.79
CA TYR A 77 1.83 -8.60 3.86
C TYR A 77 1.50 -7.64 2.71
N ALA A 78 2.52 -7.06 2.09
CA ALA A 78 2.37 -6.25 0.87
C ALA A 78 2.63 -7.12 -0.38
N ASP A 79 1.79 -6.99 -1.40
CA ASP A 79 1.99 -7.65 -2.69
C ASP A 79 2.88 -6.82 -3.65
N GLN A 80 3.06 -7.32 -4.88
CA GLN A 80 3.86 -6.67 -5.93
C GLN A 80 3.39 -5.26 -6.29
N ASP A 81 2.11 -4.97 -6.11
CA ASP A 81 1.51 -3.66 -6.40
C ASP A 81 1.50 -2.75 -5.16
N GLY A 82 2.03 -3.23 -4.03
CA GLY A 82 2.08 -2.52 -2.76
C GLY A 82 0.75 -2.53 -1.99
N ALA A 83 -0.21 -3.39 -2.37
CA ALA A 83 -1.46 -3.52 -1.65
C ALA A 83 -1.31 -4.43 -0.43
N LEU A 84 -1.95 -4.06 0.68
CA LEU A 84 -1.96 -4.84 1.91
C LEU A 84 -2.95 -6.00 1.81
N GLN A 85 -2.45 -7.20 2.04
CA GLN A 85 -3.18 -8.45 2.02
C GLN A 85 -3.18 -9.08 3.42
N PHE A 86 -4.26 -9.77 3.77
CA PHE A 86 -4.44 -10.42 5.07
C PHE A 86 -4.60 -11.93 4.90
N ALA A 87 -3.98 -12.69 5.79
CA ALA A 87 -4.01 -14.14 5.80
C ALA A 87 -4.29 -14.65 7.21
N ASP A 88 -5.08 -15.71 7.36
CA ASP A 88 -5.40 -16.26 8.68
C ASP A 88 -4.28 -17.17 9.23
N SER A 89 -3.27 -17.49 8.40
CA SER A 89 -2.04 -18.17 8.79
C SER A 89 -0.88 -17.79 7.86
N LEU A 90 0.36 -17.98 8.32
CA LEU A 90 1.57 -17.73 7.52
C LEU A 90 1.67 -18.63 6.28
N GLU A 91 1.07 -19.83 6.35
CA GLU A 91 1.05 -20.80 5.24
C GLU A 91 0.24 -20.29 4.05
N GLN A 92 -0.82 -19.52 4.33
CA GLN A 92 -1.71 -18.93 3.34
C GLN A 92 -1.08 -17.72 2.62
N VAL A 93 -0.03 -17.12 3.17
CA VAL A 93 0.77 -16.08 2.51
C VAL A 93 1.59 -16.73 1.38
N PRO A 94 1.61 -16.19 0.14
CA PRO A 94 2.43 -16.72 -0.94
C PRO A 94 3.92 -16.72 -0.57
N ALA A 95 4.66 -17.74 -1.01
CA ALA A 95 6.05 -17.96 -0.60
C ALA A 95 6.97 -16.74 -0.79
N ALA A 96 6.75 -15.97 -1.87
CA ALA A 96 7.51 -14.76 -2.16
C ALA A 96 7.34 -13.64 -1.13
N TYR A 97 6.20 -13.60 -0.41
CA TYR A 97 5.85 -12.52 0.52
C TYR A 97 5.89 -12.93 2.00
N ARG A 98 6.18 -14.21 2.30
CA ARG A 98 6.26 -14.69 3.69
C ARG A 98 7.35 -13.99 4.51
N ALA A 99 8.46 -13.61 3.86
CA ALA A 99 9.57 -12.92 4.52
C ALA A 99 9.20 -11.49 4.98
N SER A 100 8.21 -10.86 4.32
CA SER A 100 7.69 -9.54 4.64
C SER A 100 6.33 -9.58 5.34
N ALA A 101 5.86 -10.77 5.73
CA ALA A 101 4.59 -10.92 6.42
C ALA A 101 4.78 -10.65 7.92
N GLU A 102 3.98 -9.75 8.46
CA GLU A 102 3.98 -9.44 9.89
C GLU A 102 2.73 -9.99 10.58
N PRO A 103 2.84 -10.48 11.83
CA PRO A 103 1.67 -10.86 12.62
C PRO A 103 0.89 -9.61 13.05
N LEU A 104 -0.43 -9.67 12.92
CA LEU A 104 -1.37 -8.66 13.38
C LEU A 104 -1.80 -9.03 14.81
N GLU A 105 -1.35 -8.23 15.78
CA GLU A 105 -1.83 -8.33 17.16
C GLU A 105 -3.13 -7.52 17.32
N ASP A 106 -4.08 -8.04 18.12
CA ASP A 106 -5.32 -7.34 18.51
C ASP A 106 -5.05 -6.17 19.47
#